data_AF-A0A0Q5ZSF6-F1
#
_entry.id   AF-A0A0Q5ZSF6-F1
#
_cell.length_a   1.000
_cell.length_b   1.000
_cell.length_c   1.000
_cell.angle_alpha   90.00
_cell.angle_beta   90.00
_cell.angle_gamma   90.00
#
_symmetry.space_group_name_H-M   'P 1'
#
loop_
_entity.id
_entity.type
_entity.pdbx_description
1 polymer ?
#
loop_
_entity_poly.entity_id
_entity_poly.type
_entity_poly.pdbx_seq_one_letter_code
_entity_poly.pdbx_strand_id
1 'polypeptide(L)' 'MKFKLGIIIFLIGFLITLVGAWLKITHITLGPFNGNIVLTLGTFFQVMGIIVLIVQMLMRRKS' A
#
# COMPACT_ATOMS: atom_id res chain seq x y z
N MET A 1 -17.45 -9.94 7.80
CA MET A 1 -16.73 -8.99 6.91
C MET A 1 -15.47 -8.41 7.55
N LYS A 2 -14.74 -9.16 8.40
CA LYS A 2 -13.85 -8.54 9.42
C LYS A 2 -12.48 -8.08 8.90
N PHE A 3 -11.86 -8.76 7.93
CA PHE A 3 -10.55 -8.38 7.37
C PHE A 3 -10.60 -7.40 6.18
N LYS A 4 -11.80 -6.97 5.76
CA LYS A 4 -11.97 -6.21 4.51
C LYS A 4 -11.15 -4.92 4.48
N LEU A 5 -11.10 -4.18 5.58
CA LEU A 5 -10.44 -2.87 5.61
C LEU A 5 -8.92 -2.95 5.43
N GLY A 6 -8.25 -3.89 6.11
CA GLY A 6 -6.80 -4.09 5.97
C GLY A 6 -6.42 -4.57 4.57
N ILE A 7 -7.23 -5.48 4.00
CA ILE A 7 -7.04 -5.98 2.62
C ILE A 7 -7.24 -4.85 1.61
N ILE A 8 -8.27 -4.02 1.77
CA ILE A 8 -8.55 -2.90 0.86
C ILE A 8 -7.40 -1.89 0.88
N ILE A 9 -6.91 -1.49 2.07
CA ILE A 9 -5.79 -0.57 2.21
C ILE A 9 -4.53 -1.13 1.55
N PHE A 10 -4.25 -2.42 1.77
CA PHE A 10 -3.13 -3.11 1.14
C PHE A 10 -3.23 -3.11 -0.39
N LEU A 11 -4.42 -3.44 -0.93
CA LEU A 11 -4.65 -3.47 -2.39
C LEU A 11 -4.55 -2.08 -3.02
N ILE A 12 -5.02 -1.04 -2.35
CA ILE A 12 -4.85 0.35 -2.81
C ILE A 12 -3.35 0.69 -2.85
N GLY A 13 -2.60 0.37 -1.79
CA GLY A 13 -1.15 0.54 -1.78
C GLY A 13 -0.43 -0.24 -2.89
N PHE A 14 -0.90 -1.45 -3.19
CA PHE A 14 -0.40 -2.29 -4.28
C PHE A 14 -0.62 -1.65 -5.67
N LEU A 15 -1.80 -1.10 -5.92
CA LEU A 15 -2.06 -0.40 -7.19
C LEU A 15 -1.19 0.86 -7.32
N ILE A 16 -1.01 1.62 -6.24
CA ILE A 16 -0.14 2.81 -6.24
C ILE A 16 1.32 2.42 -6.50
N THR A 17 1.81 1.32 -5.89
CA THR A 17 3.18 0.83 -6.13
C THR A 17 3.37 0.35 -7.55
N LEU A 18 2.38 -0.30 -8.18
CA LEU A 18 2.46 -0.66 -9.60
C LEU A 18 2.61 0.58 -10.49
N VAL A 19 1.82 1.63 -10.24
CA VAL A 19 1.93 2.90 -10.97
C VAL A 19 3.30 3.56 -10.71
N GLY A 20 3.76 3.59 -9.46
CA GLY A 20 5.07 4.14 -9.11
C GLY A 20 6.24 3.38 -9.74
N ALA A 21 6.16 2.04 -9.77
CA ALA A 21 7.16 1.19 -10.41
C ALA A 21 7.20 1.44 -11.92
N TRP A 22 6.03 1.56 -12.55
CA TRP A 22 5.94 1.90 -13.96
C TRP A 22 6.59 3.26 -14.25
N LEU A 23 6.23 4.32 -13.50
CA LEU A 23 6.85 5.64 -13.63
C LEU A 23 8.37 5.62 -13.41
N LYS A 24 8.86 4.79 -12.49
CA LYS A 24 10.30 4.67 -12.21
C LYS A 24 11.06 3.98 -13.33
N ILE A 25 10.50 2.93 -13.94
CA ILE A 25 11.13 2.20 -15.05
C ILE A 25 11.09 3.02 -16.34
N THR A 26 10.00 3.73 -16.60
CA THR A 26 9.88 4.57 -17.81
C THR A 26 10.53 5.94 -17.69
N HIS A 27 11.07 6.28 -16.51
CA HIS A 27 11.62 7.59 -16.21
C HIS A 27 10.65 8.76 -16.46
N ILE A 28 9.34 8.49 -16.39
CA ILE A 28 8.29 9.50 -16.56
C ILE A 28 8.06 10.23 -15.24
N THR A 29 8.04 11.56 -15.29
CA THR A 29 7.68 12.43 -14.17
C THR A 29 6.37 13.14 -14.48
N LEU A 30 5.43 13.11 -13.52
CA LEU A 30 4.15 13.81 -13.61
C LEU A 30 4.15 14.96 -12.60
N GLY A 31 4.73 16.09 -13.00
CA GLY A 31 4.93 17.24 -12.12
C GLY A 31 5.78 16.87 -10.90
N PRO A 32 5.33 17.14 -9.66
CA PRO A 32 6.08 16.78 -8.45
C PRO A 32 6.11 15.26 -8.18
N PHE A 33 5.28 14.47 -8.86
CA PHE A 33 5.25 13.02 -8.69
C PHE A 33 6.29 12.35 -9.59
N ASN A 34 7.44 12.01 -9.00
CA ASN A 34 8.41 11.11 -9.60
C ASN A 34 8.18 9.66 -9.15
N GLY A 35 8.76 8.70 -9.87
CA GLY A 35 8.62 7.27 -9.55
C GLY A 35 9.04 6.90 -8.12
N ASN A 36 10.03 7.58 -7.52
CA ASN A 36 10.44 7.34 -6.13
C ASN A 36 9.35 7.75 -5.14
N ILE A 37 8.78 8.95 -5.31
CA ILE A 37 7.74 9.49 -4.42
C ILE A 37 6.49 8.62 -4.47
N VAL A 38 6.04 8.26 -5.68
CA VAL A 38 4.85 7.41 -5.84
C VAL A 38 5.09 6.00 -5.28
N LEU A 39 6.28 5.44 -5.45
CA LEU A 39 6.65 4.16 -4.83
C LEU A 39 6.64 4.23 -3.30
N THR A 40 7.22 5.27 -2.72
CA THR A 40 7.23 5.48 -1.27
C THR A 40 5.81 5.60 -0.72
N LEU A 41 4.92 6.35 -1.39
CA LEU A 41 3.53 6.45 -0.99
C LEU A 41 2.81 5.10 -1.04
N GLY A 42 2.94 4.37 -2.15
CA GLY A 42 2.29 3.06 -2.28
C GLY A 42 2.80 2.03 -1.27
N THR A 43 4.11 1.98 -1.02
CA THR A 43 4.70 1.08 -0.01
C THR A 43 4.25 1.46 1.40
N PHE A 44 4.14 2.76 1.70
CA PHE A 44 3.60 3.22 2.98
C PHE A 44 2.17 2.71 3.20
N PHE A 45 1.29 2.82 2.21
CA PHE A 45 -0.07 2.27 2.30
C PHE A 45 -0.09 0.75 2.43
N GLN A 46 0.79 0.02 1.74
CA GLN A 46 0.89 -1.44 1.91
C GLN A 46 1.31 -1.83 3.33
N VAL A 47 2.33 -1.17 3.88
CA VAL A 47 2.80 -1.42 5.25
C VAL A 47 1.69 -1.15 6.25
N MET A 48 0.97 -0.03 6.12
CA MET A 48 -0.19 0.27 6.95
C MET A 48 -1.29 -0.79 6.83
N GLY A 49 -1.58 -1.26 5.62
CA GLY A 49 -2.54 -2.34 5.38
C GLY A 49 -2.14 -3.65 6.08
N ILE A 50 -0.86 -4.02 6.00
CA ILE A 50 -0.31 -5.20 6.69
C ILE A 50 -0.40 -5.05 8.20
N ILE A 51 0.00 -3.90 8.77
CA ILE A 51 -0.09 -3.64 10.22
C ILE A 51 -1.54 -3.81 10.69
N VAL A 52 -2.50 -3.23 9.97
CA VAL A 52 -3.92 -3.36 10.30
C VAL A 52 -4.38 -4.81 10.25
N LEU A 53 -3.92 -5.62 9.28
CA LEU A 53 -4.23 -7.04 9.22
C LEU A 53 -3.63 -7.82 10.40
N ILE A 54 -2.38 -7.55 10.76
CA ILE A 54 -1.70 -8.19 11.89
C ILE A 54 -2.45 -7.89 13.20
N VAL A 55 -2.79 -6.62 13.46
CA VAL A 55 -3.53 -6.22 14.67
C VAL A 55 -4.88 -6.94 14.74
N GLN A 56 -5.62 -7.00 13.63
CA GLN A 56 -6.89 -7.73 13.57
C GLN A 56 -6.74 -9.22 13.84
N MET A 57 -5.67 -9.86 13.33
CA MET A 57 -5.39 -11.27 13.60
C MET A 57 -5.08 -11.52 15.08
N LEU A 58 -4.28 -10.66 15.71
CA LEU A 58 -3.90 -10.78 17.11
C LEU A 58 -5.09 -10.58 18.05
N MET A 59 -5.91 -9.55 17.82
CA MET A 59 -7.11 -9.29 18.65
C MET A 59 -8.12 -10.44 18.58
N ARG A 60 -8.19 -11.14 17.45
CA ARG A 60 -9.14 -12.25 17.24
C ARG A 60 -8.75 -13.53 17.96
N ARG A 61 -7.47 -13.75 18.28
CA ARG A 61 -7.01 -14.89 19.08
C ARG A 61 -7.31 -14.77 20.57
N LYS A 62 -7.63 -13.57 21.05
CA LYS A 62 -7.85 -13.28 22.49
C LYS A 62 -9.32 -13.41 22.92
N SER A 63 -10.22 -13.73 21.99
CA SER A 63 -11.66 -13.95 22.20
C SER A 63 -12.03 -15.39 21.86
#